data_AF-A0A149VPN0-F1
#
_entry.id   AF-A0A149VPN0-F1
#
_cell.length_a   1.000
_cell.length_b   1.000
_cell.length_c   1.000
_cell.angle_alpha   90.00
_cell.angle_beta   90.00
_cell.angle_gamma   90.00
#
_symmetry.space_group_name_H-M   'P 1'
#
loop_
_entity.id
_entity.type
_entity.pdbx_description
1 polymer ?
#
loop_
_entity_poly.entity_id
_entity_poly.type
_entity_poly.pdbx_seq_one_letter_code
_entity_poly.pdbx_strand_id
1 'polypeptide(L)'
;MLAAYKLHRLRWFHIPVMVGCIAFDVLMPFYLVTHRNWWHRLIEEGDITSFGIWMHFGLLVALYALEWVQIATARKILKGDSEVRKTHRGQAKALLVIRAIVILTGGILA
;
A
#
# COMPACT_ATOMS: atom_id res chain seq x y z
N MET A 1 -4.02 -9.58 -1.40
CA MET A 1 -4.81 -8.52 -2.07
C MET A 1 -5.59 -9.00 -3.32
N LEU A 2 -4.95 -9.64 -4.31
CA LEU A 2 -5.67 -10.16 -5.51
C LEU A 2 -6.82 -11.11 -5.17
N ALA A 3 -6.62 -12.01 -4.20
CA ALA A 3 -7.67 -12.89 -3.68
C ALA A 3 -8.82 -12.08 -3.06
N ALA A 4 -8.52 -11.06 -2.26
CA ALA A 4 -9.53 -10.17 -1.66
C ALA A 4 -10.31 -9.37 -2.73
N TYR A 5 -9.67 -9.01 -3.85
CA TYR A 5 -10.34 -8.36 -4.98
C TYR A 5 -11.38 -9.28 -5.65
N LYS A 6 -11.03 -10.56 -5.87
CA LYS A 6 -11.94 -11.55 -6.47
C LYS A 6 -13.04 -12.00 -5.50
N LEU A 7 -12.69 -12.25 -4.23
CA LEU A 7 -13.58 -12.77 -3.19
C LEU A 7 -14.18 -11.67 -2.30
N HIS A 8 -14.38 -10.46 -2.85
CA HIS A 8 -14.85 -9.29 -2.10
C HIS A 8 -16.24 -9.46 -1.46
N ARG A 9 -17.04 -10.45 -1.88
CA ARG A 9 -18.35 -10.76 -1.30
C ARG A 9 -18.23 -11.40 0.09
N LEU A 10 -17.15 -12.13 0.37
CA LEU A 10 -16.92 -12.81 1.63
C LEU A 10 -16.25 -11.85 2.62
N ARG A 11 -17.05 -11.06 3.35
CA ARG A 11 -16.55 -10.02 4.26
C ARG A 11 -15.56 -10.55 5.32
N TRP A 12 -15.85 -11.74 5.88
CA TRP A 12 -15.00 -12.40 6.87
C TRP A 12 -13.60 -12.73 6.35
N PHE A 13 -13.44 -12.90 5.05
CA PHE A 13 -12.14 -13.11 4.39
C PHE A 13 -11.55 -11.80 3.88
N HIS A 14 -12.36 -10.98 3.21
CA HIS A 14 -11.91 -9.75 2.57
C HIS A 14 -11.35 -8.75 3.58
N ILE A 15 -12.03 -8.54 4.71
CA ILE A 15 -11.63 -7.53 5.70
C ILE A 15 -10.27 -7.90 6.34
N PRO A 16 -10.06 -9.10 6.90
CA PRO A 16 -8.76 -9.46 7.46
C PRO A 16 -7.61 -9.41 6.44
N VAL A 17 -7.84 -9.84 5.19
CA VAL A 17 -6.81 -9.76 4.15
C VAL A 17 -6.45 -8.31 3.82
N MET A 18 -7.43 -7.40 3.77
CA MET A 18 -7.15 -5.98 3.55
C MET A 18 -6.37 -5.38 4.70
N VAL A 19 -6.75 -5.67 5.95
CA VAL A 19 -6.03 -5.21 7.15
C VAL A 19 -4.60 -5.74 7.16
N GLY A 20 -4.39 -7.04 6.86
CA GLY A 20 -3.06 -7.63 6.77
C GLY A 20 -2.19 -7.00 5.69
N CYS A 21 -2.77 -6.64 4.54
CA CYS A 21 -2.01 -5.93 3.51
C CYS A 21 -1.63 -4.50 3.93
N ILE A 22 -2.55 -3.75 4.57
CA ILE A 22 -2.25 -2.40 5.07
C ILE A 22 -1.15 -2.47 6.13
N ALA A 23 -1.24 -3.43 7.06
CA ALA A 23 -0.22 -3.64 8.08
C ALA A 23 1.14 -3.97 7.46
N PHE A 24 1.17 -4.82 6.43
CA PHE A 24 2.40 -5.11 5.68
C PHE A 24 3.00 -3.85 5.04
N ASP A 25 2.19 -3.07 4.33
CA ASP A 25 2.65 -1.85 3.65
C ASP A 25 3.24 -0.84 4.64
N VAL A 26 2.60 -0.66 5.80
CA VAL A 26 3.09 0.24 6.86
C VAL A 26 4.36 -0.29 7.53
N LEU A 27 4.45 -1.61 7.79
CA LEU A 27 5.57 -2.19 8.53
C LEU A 27 6.83 -2.39 7.67
N MET A 28 6.69 -2.56 6.36
CA MET A 28 7.80 -2.80 5.44
C MET A 28 8.90 -1.72 5.49
N PRO A 29 8.59 -0.40 5.43
CA PRO A 29 9.61 0.63 5.56
C PRO A 29 10.41 0.54 6.87
N PHE A 30 9.74 0.26 7.99
CA PHE A 30 10.42 0.08 9.28
C PHE A 30 11.33 -1.15 9.26
N TYR A 31 10.86 -2.26 8.69
CA TYR A 31 11.67 -3.46 8.51
C TYR A 31 12.92 -3.18 7.67
N LEU A 32 12.80 -2.43 6.57
CA LEU A 32 13.93 -2.09 5.70
C LEU A 32 14.98 -1.24 6.44
N VAL A 33 14.56 -0.23 7.20
CA VAL A 33 15.47 0.62 7.99
C VAL A 33 16.17 -0.18 9.09
N THR A 34 15.43 -1.05 9.79
CA THR A 34 15.95 -1.76 10.98
C THR A 34 16.75 -3.03 10.66
N HIS A 35 16.41 -3.76 9.60
CA HIS A 35 16.98 -5.09 9.33
C HIS A 35 17.76 -5.17 8.01
N ARG A 36 17.61 -4.21 7.08
CA ARG A 36 18.29 -4.24 5.77
C ARG A 36 19.33 -3.11 5.60
N ASN A 37 19.80 -2.53 6.70
CA ASN A 37 20.81 -1.47 6.73
C ASN A 37 20.50 -0.27 5.83
N TRP A 38 19.22 -0.04 5.51
CA TRP A 38 18.82 1.13 4.71
C TRP A 38 19.24 2.44 5.37
N TRP A 39 19.35 2.48 6.69
CA TRP A 39 19.90 3.64 7.39
C TRP A 39 21.32 3.99 6.90
N HIS A 40 22.22 3.01 6.89
CA HIS A 40 23.61 3.18 6.48
C HIS A 40 23.70 3.59 5.01
N ARG A 41 22.90 2.97 4.14
CA ARG A 41 22.87 3.30 2.72
C ARG A 41 22.29 4.70 2.45
N LEU A 42 21.12 5.00 3.00
CA LEU A 42 20.45 6.28 2.76
C LEU A 42 21.26 7.46 3.29
N ILE A 43 21.82 7.33 4.49
CA ILE A 43 22.45 8.44 5.21
C ILE A 43 23.96 8.47 4.99
N GLU A 44 24.66 7.36 5.17
CA GLU A 44 26.13 7.34 5.14
C GLU A 44 26.67 7.28 3.71
N GLU A 45 26.00 6.55 2.80
CA GLU A 45 26.36 6.53 1.37
C GLU A 45 25.73 7.67 0.57
N GLY A 46 24.85 8.48 1.19
CA GLY A 46 24.25 9.67 0.58
C GLY A 46 23.13 9.40 -0.44
N ASP A 47 22.71 8.13 -0.57
CA ASP A 47 21.70 7.66 -1.52
C ASP A 47 20.34 8.36 -1.33
N ILE A 48 20.06 8.93 -0.16
CA ILE A 48 18.84 9.71 0.12
C ILE A 48 18.61 10.86 -0.86
N THR A 49 19.67 11.39 -1.50
CA THR A 49 19.55 12.46 -2.50
C THR A 49 19.25 11.94 -3.90
N SER A 50 19.26 10.61 -4.10
CA SER A 50 19.03 10.01 -5.40
C SER A 50 17.57 10.17 -5.85
N PHE A 51 17.39 10.45 -7.13
CA PHE A 51 16.07 10.55 -7.75
C PHE A 51 15.23 9.28 -7.53
N GLY A 52 15.84 8.10 -7.64
CA GLY A 52 15.15 6.82 -7.48
C GLY A 52 14.51 6.64 -6.10
N ILE A 53 15.18 7.07 -5.03
CA ILE A 53 14.65 7.00 -3.67
C ILE A 53 13.47 7.94 -3.48
N TRP A 54 13.56 9.18 -3.98
CA TRP A 54 12.45 10.13 -3.90
C TRP A 54 11.24 9.70 -4.74
N MET A 55 11.48 9.08 -5.90
CA MET A 55 10.41 8.47 -6.70
C MET A 55 9.72 7.33 -5.94
N HIS A 56 10.48 6.45 -5.31
CA HIS A 56 9.93 5.37 -4.48
C HIS A 56 9.16 5.93 -3.28
N PHE A 57 9.71 6.95 -2.60
CA PHE A 57 9.03 7.62 -1.50
C PHE A 57 7.71 8.26 -1.93
N GLY A 58 7.67 8.93 -3.08
CA GLY A 58 6.42 9.47 -3.65
C GLY A 58 5.37 8.38 -3.91
N LEU A 59 5.79 7.20 -4.37
CA LEU A 59 4.90 6.05 -4.54
C LEU A 59 4.35 5.54 -3.20
N LEU A 60 5.14 5.52 -2.12
CA LEU A 60 4.67 5.19 -0.78
C LEU A 60 3.61 6.19 -0.27
N VAL A 61 3.84 7.49 -0.47
CA VAL A 61 2.86 8.52 -0.11
C VAL A 61 1.55 8.32 -0.86
N ALA A 62 1.62 8.07 -2.17
CA ALA A 62 0.45 7.81 -2.99
C ALA A 62 -0.26 6.49 -2.61
N LEU A 63 0.50 5.45 -2.24
CA LEU A 63 -0.03 4.19 -1.70
C LEU A 63 -0.86 4.46 -0.44
N TYR A 64 -0.30 5.16 0.55
CA TYR A 64 -1.02 5.47 1.80
C TYR A 64 -2.24 6.37 1.59
N ALA A 65 -2.16 7.35 0.68
CA ALA A 65 -3.31 8.17 0.32
C ALA A 65 -4.45 7.32 -0.28
N LEU A 66 -4.11 6.38 -1.16
CA LEU A 66 -5.09 5.46 -1.76
C LEU A 66 -5.67 4.49 -0.72
N GLU A 67 -4.85 3.97 0.20
CA GLU A 67 -5.32 3.14 1.31
C GLU A 67 -6.29 3.89 2.21
N TRP A 68 -5.97 5.15 2.57
CA TRP A 68 -6.83 5.99 3.37
C TRP A 68 -8.21 6.17 2.72
N VAL A 69 -8.24 6.53 1.44
CA VAL A 69 -9.50 6.72 0.70
C VAL A 69 -10.25 5.39 0.54
N GLN A 70 -9.56 4.27 0.30
CA GLN A 70 -10.15 2.93 0.25
C GLN A 70 -10.83 2.56 1.58
N ILE A 71 -10.19 2.85 2.71
CA ILE A 71 -10.75 2.62 4.05
C ILE A 71 -11.97 3.53 4.29
N ALA A 72 -11.87 4.81 3.90
CA ALA A 72 -12.97 5.77 4.05
C ALA A 72 -14.22 5.33 3.26
N THR A 73 -14.04 4.88 2.01
CA THR A 73 -15.16 4.35 1.21
C THR A 73 -15.66 3.01 1.74
N ALA A 74 -14.77 2.13 2.22
CA ALA A 74 -15.17 0.88 2.87
C ALA A 74 -16.05 1.12 4.11
N ARG A 75 -15.72 2.11 4.96
CA ARG A 75 -16.53 2.49 6.13
C ARG A 75 -17.94 2.95 5.74
N LYS A 76 -18.09 3.68 4.62
CA LYS A 76 -19.41 4.07 4.10
C LYS A 76 -20.22 2.85 3.65
N ILE A 77 -19.59 1.90 2.96
CA ILE A 77 -20.24 0.63 2.55
C ILE A 77 -20.69 -0.18 3.76
N LEU A 78 -19.88 -0.23 4.82
CA LEU A 78 -20.24 -0.92 6.07
C LEU A 78 -21.41 -0.25 6.79
N LYS A 79 -21.58 1.07 6.64
CA LYS A 79 -22.74 1.83 7.14
C LYS A 79 -23.99 1.68 6.26
N GLY A 80 -23.93 0.93 5.16
CA GLY A 80 -25.07 0.64 4.30
C GLY A 80 -25.14 1.44 2.99
N ASP A 81 -24.23 2.40 2.76
CA ASP A 81 -24.18 3.17 1.51
C ASP A 81 -23.62 2.29 0.38
N SER A 82 -24.52 1.77 -0.47
CA SER A 82 -24.16 0.91 -1.59
C SER A 82 -23.63 1.65 -2.82
N GLU A 83 -23.91 2.95 -2.95
CA GLU A 83 -23.59 3.72 -4.16
C GLU A 83 -22.08 3.85 -4.36
N VAL A 84 -21.34 3.94 -3.25
CA VAL A 84 -19.88 4.07 -3.26
C VAL A 84 -19.13 2.76 -3.59
N ARG A 85 -19.81 1.62 -3.81
CA ARG A 85 -19.16 0.33 -4.11
C ARG A 85 -18.39 0.35 -5.43
N LYS A 86 -18.93 1.01 -6.46
CA LYS A 86 -18.24 1.16 -7.76
C LYS A 86 -16.93 1.93 -7.57
N THR A 87 -16.99 3.02 -6.82
CA THR A 87 -15.83 3.85 -6.45
C THR A 87 -14.80 3.04 -5.66
N HIS A 88 -15.20 2.33 -4.60
CA HIS A 88 -14.31 1.46 -3.82
C HIS A 88 -13.63 0.38 -4.68
N ARG A 89 -14.34 -0.19 -5.67
CA ARG A 89 -13.75 -1.17 -6.59
C ARG A 89 -12.76 -0.54 -7.58
N GLY A 90 -13.01 0.70 -8.03
CA GLY A 90 -12.08 1.45 -8.86
C GLY A 90 -10.80 1.80 -8.11
N GLN A 91 -10.94 2.30 -6.89
CA GLN A 91 -9.83 2.58 -5.97
C GLN A 91 -9.00 1.32 -5.69
N ALA A 92 -9.65 0.16 -5.50
CA ALA A 92 -8.94 -1.11 -5.30
C ALA A 92 -8.05 -1.52 -6.47
N LYS A 93 -8.43 -1.17 -7.72
CA LYS A 93 -7.57 -1.42 -8.90
C LYS A 93 -6.33 -0.52 -8.87
N ALA A 94 -6.50 0.76 -8.60
CA ALA A 94 -5.39 1.70 -8.48
C ALA A 94 -4.44 1.27 -7.36
N LEU A 95 -4.99 0.86 -6.21
CA LEU A 95 -4.22 0.39 -5.06
C LEU A 95 -3.43 -0.90 -5.38
N LEU A 96 -4.01 -1.83 -6.15
CA LEU A 96 -3.29 -3.02 -6.62
C LEU A 96 -2.09 -2.67 -7.51
N VAL A 97 -2.27 -1.74 -8.44
CA VAL A 97 -1.22 -1.31 -9.37
C VAL A 97 -0.10 -0.61 -8.61
N ILE A 98 -0.43 0.39 -7.78
CA ILE A 98 0.61 1.15 -7.08
C ILE A 98 1.39 0.29 -6.11
N ARG A 99 0.73 -0.66 -5.41
CA ARG A 99 1.41 -1.61 -4.53
C ARG A 99 2.39 -2.49 -5.29
N ALA A 100 2.01 -2.98 -6.47
CA ALA A 100 2.93 -3.75 -7.31
C ALA A 100 4.17 -2.92 -7.68
N ILE A 101 3.98 -1.65 -8.07
CA ILE A 101 5.09 -0.75 -8.42
C ILE A 101 5.98 -0.45 -7.21
N VAL A 102 5.40 -0.20 -6.04
CA VAL A 102 6.14 0.00 -4.77
C VAL A 102 6.98 -1.23 -4.46
N ILE A 103 6.42 -2.44 -4.52
CA ILE A 103 7.16 -3.68 -4.26
C ILE A 103 8.34 -3.84 -5.25
N LEU A 104 8.09 -3.60 -6.53
CA LEU A 104 9.12 -3.72 -7.56
C LEU A 104 10.25 -2.69 -7.37
N THR A 105 9.89 -1.43 -7.18
CA THR A 105 10.87 -0.34 -6.97
C THR A 105 11.61 -0.50 -5.65
N GLY A 106 10.94 -0.93 -4.59
CA GLY A 106 11.57 -1.26 -3.32
C GLY A 106 12.55 -2.44 -3.45
N GLY A 107 12.20 -3.46 -4.23
CA GLY A 107 13.08 -4.59 -4.52
C GLY A 107 14.31 -4.22 -5.36
N ILE A 108 14.18 -3.28 -6.30
CA ILE A 108 15.31 -2.73 -7.07
C ILE A 108 16.25 -1.92 -6.17
N LEU A 109 15.69 -1.24 -5.17
CA LEU A 109 16.45 -0.41 -4.23
C LEU A 109 16.96 -1.20 -3.01
N ALA A 110 16.66 -2.48 -2.84
CA ALA A 110 16.98 -3.29 -1.65
C ALA A 110 18.11 -4.30 -1.86
#